data_AF-A0A9P1IHM2-F1
#
_entry.id   AF-A0A9P1IHM2-F1
#
_cell.length_a   1.000
_cell.length_b   1.000
_cell.length_c   1.000
_cell.angle_alpha   90.00
_cell.angle_beta   90.00
_cell.angle_gamma   90.00
#
_symmetry.space_group_name_H-M   'P 1'
#
loop_
_entity.id
_entity.type
_entity.pdbx_description
1 polymer ?
#
loop_
_entity_poly.entity_id
_entity_poly.type
_entity_poly.pdbx_seq_one_letter_code
_entity_poly.pdbx_strand_id
1 'polypeptide(L)'
;MSKILSNLTSPQLKKFLEPIYNNTLKLSEIREQTLKIAKQFGIHNETRRIFEEKDRRNQETSKLVEKMIGGLLEHQKNIRAIFRNQNQTRLERLEKLEKYRDEFPIETAVIRQMFRQLLSKTTK
;
A
#
# COMPACT_ATOMS: atom_id res chain seq x y z
N MET A 1 -0.45 -22.08 5.56
CA MET A 1 0.72 -21.92 6.43
C MET A 1 1.97 -22.10 5.58
N SER A 2 3.00 -21.24 5.71
CA SER A 2 4.24 -21.37 4.91
C SER A 2 4.85 -22.77 5.05
N LYS A 3 5.28 -23.37 3.93
CA LYS A 3 5.89 -24.71 3.85
C LYS A 3 7.12 -24.88 4.76
N ILE A 4 7.71 -23.77 5.18
CA ILE A 4 8.86 -23.69 6.10
C ILE A 4 8.45 -23.96 7.54
N LEU A 5 7.31 -23.39 7.95
CA LEU A 5 6.79 -23.52 9.31
C LEU A 5 6.25 -24.92 9.56
N SER A 6 5.84 -25.61 8.49
CA SER A 6 5.41 -27.01 8.51
C SER A 6 6.48 -27.99 8.94
N ASN A 7 7.76 -27.62 8.79
CA ASN A 7 8.91 -28.46 9.16
C ASN A 7 9.41 -28.22 10.59
N LEU A 8 8.81 -27.26 11.31
CA LEU A 8 9.17 -26.93 12.68
C LEU A 8 8.24 -27.66 13.65
N THR A 9 8.81 -28.22 14.71
CA THR A 9 8.03 -28.66 15.88
C THR A 9 7.36 -27.47 16.57
N SER A 10 6.29 -27.69 17.34
CA SER A 10 5.60 -26.61 18.06
C SER A 10 6.53 -25.74 18.94
N PRO A 11 7.52 -26.30 19.67
CA PRO A 11 8.49 -25.48 20.41
C PRO A 11 9.40 -24.64 19.51
N GLN A 12 9.87 -25.21 18.39
CA GLN A 12 10.71 -24.49 17.42
C GLN A 12 9.92 -23.37 16.75
N LEU A 13 8.66 -23.64 16.40
CA LEU A 13 7.75 -22.64 15.83
C LEU A 13 7.53 -21.48 16.81
N LYS A 14 7.26 -21.78 18.09
CA LYS A 14 7.10 -20.74 19.13
C LYS A 14 8.33 -19.85 19.22
N LYS A 15 9.53 -20.44 19.29
CA LYS A 15 10.79 -19.70 19.35
C LYS A 15 11.05 -18.89 18.07
N PHE A 16 10.73 -19.45 16.91
CA PHE A 16 10.87 -18.75 15.62
C PHE A 16 9.95 -17.52 15.52
N LEU A 17 8.74 -17.60 16.06
CA LEU A 17 7.75 -16.52 16.02
C LEU A 17 7.96 -15.45 17.12
N GLU A 18 8.73 -15.75 18.16
CA GLU A 18 8.92 -14.87 19.32
C GLU A 18 9.45 -13.47 18.95
N PRO A 19 10.50 -13.31 18.13
CA PRO A 19 10.94 -11.97 17.71
C PRO A 19 9.90 -11.26 16.84
N ILE A 20 9.12 -12.01 16.05
CA ILE A 20 8.15 -11.46 15.08
C ILE A 20 6.98 -10.78 15.79
N TYR A 21 6.53 -11.34 16.91
CA TYR A 21 5.43 -10.79 17.72
C TYR A 21 5.90 -9.81 18.81
N ASN A 22 7.20 -9.51 18.86
CA ASN A 22 7.72 -8.57 19.83
C ASN A 22 7.46 -7.13 19.37
N ASN A 23 6.54 -6.45 20.05
CA ASN A 23 6.14 -5.06 19.73
C ASN A 23 7.15 -4.00 20.20
N THR A 24 8.21 -4.39 20.92
CA THR A 24 9.23 -3.47 21.47
C THR A 24 10.51 -3.46 20.65
N LEU A 25 10.78 -4.52 19.88
CA LEU A 25 11.95 -4.60 19.02
C LEU A 25 11.78 -3.73 17.77
N LYS A 26 12.89 -3.16 17.31
CA LYS A 26 12.96 -2.53 15.99
C LYS A 26 12.79 -3.61 14.92
N LEU A 27 12.23 -3.24 13.76
CA LEU A 27 12.08 -4.17 12.64
C LEU A 27 13.41 -4.79 12.18
N SER A 28 14.52 -4.06 12.27
CA SER A 28 15.87 -4.58 11.99
C SER A 28 16.31 -5.64 13.00
N GLU A 29 16.01 -5.44 14.29
CA GLU A 29 16.31 -6.37 15.38
C GLU A 29 15.44 -7.63 15.25
N ILE A 30 14.15 -7.48 14.90
CA ILE A 30 13.27 -8.60 14.57
C ILE A 30 13.87 -9.43 13.44
N ARG A 31 14.33 -8.79 12.35
CA ARG A 31 14.95 -9.49 11.21
C ARG A 31 16.20 -10.24 11.63
N GLU A 32 17.10 -9.59 12.36
CA GLU A 32 18.36 -10.20 12.82
C GLU A 32 18.10 -11.41 13.72
N GLN A 33 17.25 -11.25 14.74
CA GLN A 33 16.93 -12.33 15.68
C GLN A 33 16.21 -13.48 14.99
N THR A 34 15.25 -13.19 14.10
CA THR A 34 14.54 -14.22 13.32
C THR A 34 15.52 -14.99 12.43
N LEU A 35 16.46 -14.32 11.76
CA LEU A 35 17.46 -14.97 10.93
C LEU A 35 18.47 -15.80 11.74
N LYS A 36 18.81 -15.36 12.95
CA LYS A 36 19.66 -16.10 13.89
C LYS A 36 18.97 -17.39 14.34
N ILE A 37 17.68 -17.33 14.68
CA ILE A 37 16.87 -18.50 15.04
C ILE A 37 16.66 -19.41 13.82
N ALA A 38 16.40 -18.84 12.64
CA ALA A 38 16.28 -19.59 11.39
C ALA A 38 17.53 -20.43 11.07
N LYS A 39 18.72 -19.92 11.43
CA LYS A 39 19.99 -20.66 11.30
C LYS A 39 20.05 -21.87 12.25
N GLN A 40 19.51 -21.75 13.46
CA GLN A 40 19.43 -22.87 14.42
C GLN A 40 18.54 -24.01 13.91
N PHE A 41 17.56 -23.70 13.06
CA PHE A 41 16.57 -24.66 12.56
C PHE A 41 16.77 -25.05 11.09
N GLY A 42 17.87 -24.66 10.45
CA GLY A 42 18.17 -25.02 9.07
C GLY A 42 17.29 -24.35 8.00
N ILE A 43 16.49 -23.34 8.38
CA ILE A 43 15.55 -22.63 7.49
C ILE A 43 16.05 -21.22 7.12
N HIS A 44 17.34 -20.96 7.28
CA HIS A 44 17.93 -19.62 7.13
C HIS A 44 17.78 -19.05 5.71
N ASN A 45 18.09 -19.83 4.68
CA ASN A 45 18.07 -19.35 3.29
C ASN A 45 16.65 -18.96 2.86
N GLU A 46 15.67 -19.79 3.20
CA GLU A 46 14.29 -19.53 2.83
C GLU A 46 13.70 -18.36 3.66
N THR A 47 14.05 -18.26 4.95
CA THR A 47 13.67 -17.12 5.79
C THR A 47 14.27 -15.81 5.25
N ARG A 48 15.54 -15.84 4.82
CA ARG A 48 16.20 -14.70 4.18
C ARG A 48 15.49 -14.29 2.89
N ARG A 49 15.16 -15.25 2.03
CA ARG A 49 14.41 -15.03 0.79
C ARG A 49 13.06 -14.37 1.05
N ILE A 50 12.32 -14.78 2.08
CA ILE A 50 11.06 -14.14 2.46
C ILE A 50 11.26 -12.67 2.84
N PHE A 51 12.29 -12.36 3.63
CA PHE A 51 12.56 -10.97 4.00
C PHE A 51 12.94 -10.12 2.79
N GLU A 52 13.79 -10.64 1.89
CA GLU A 52 14.17 -9.96 0.65
C GLU A 52 12.96 -9.75 -0.28
N GLU A 53 12.08 -10.75 -0.43
CA GLU A 53 10.85 -10.62 -1.21
C GLU A 53 9.89 -9.59 -0.60
N LYS A 54 9.80 -9.54 0.74
CA LYS A 54 9.02 -8.52 1.45
C LYS A 54 9.59 -7.13 1.18
N ASP A 55 10.90 -6.94 1.26
CA ASP A 55 11.54 -5.66 0.97
C ASP A 55 11.30 -5.22 -0.48
N ARG A 56 11.46 -6.15 -1.44
CA ARG A 56 11.20 -5.89 -2.86
C ARG A 56 9.74 -5.47 -3.09
N ARG A 57 8.77 -6.22 -2.53
CA ARG A 57 7.34 -5.88 -2.65
C ARG A 57 7.01 -4.54 -2.00
N ASN A 58 7.63 -4.22 -0.86
CA ASN A 58 7.47 -2.92 -0.23
C ASN A 58 7.99 -1.80 -1.13
N GLN A 59 9.18 -1.95 -1.71
CA GLN A 59 9.75 -0.97 -2.64
C GLN A 59 8.88 -0.79 -3.90
N GLU A 60 8.39 -1.89 -4.47
CA GLU A 60 7.47 -1.85 -5.62
C GLU A 60 6.17 -1.13 -5.26
N THR A 61 5.60 -1.43 -4.09
CA THR A 61 4.40 -0.76 -3.59
C THR A 61 4.64 0.73 -3.40
N SER A 62 5.77 1.12 -2.77
CA SER A 62 6.12 2.54 -2.60
C SER A 62 6.23 3.27 -3.94
N LYS A 63 6.90 2.67 -4.94
CA LYS A 63 6.99 3.26 -6.29
C LYS A 63 5.63 3.42 -6.95
N LEU A 64 4.73 2.44 -6.81
CA LEU A 64 3.37 2.52 -7.33
C LEU A 64 2.57 3.63 -6.64
N VAL A 65 2.70 3.76 -5.32
CA VAL A 65 2.07 4.83 -4.54
C VAL A 65 2.61 6.21 -4.93
N GLU A 66 3.93 6.35 -5.08
CA GLU A 66 4.57 7.60 -5.54
C GLU A 66 4.06 7.99 -6.93
N LYS A 67 4.00 7.04 -7.87
CA LYS A 67 3.45 7.27 -9.21
C LYS A 67 1.99 7.73 -9.15
N MET A 68 1.17 7.06 -8.33
CA MET A 68 -0.23 7.44 -8.14
C MET A 68 -0.34 8.86 -7.57
N ILE A 69 0.39 9.18 -6.50
CA ILE A 69 0.40 10.52 -5.89
C ILE A 69 0.84 11.60 -6.90
N GLY A 70 1.89 11.33 -7.67
CA GLY A 70 2.36 12.23 -8.72
C GLY A 70 1.31 12.49 -9.79
N GLY A 71 0.58 11.45 -10.21
CA GLY A 71 -0.52 11.56 -11.18
C GLY A 71 -1.74 12.30 -10.64
N LEU A 72 -2.08 12.14 -9.35
CA LEU A 72 -3.29 12.72 -8.76
C LEU A 72 -3.35 14.25 -8.87
N LEU A 73 -2.22 14.95 -8.80
CA LEU A 73 -2.18 16.41 -8.98
C LEU A 73 -2.63 16.81 -10.40
N GLU A 74 -2.19 16.08 -11.41
CA GLU A 74 -2.58 16.34 -12.79
C GLU A 74 -4.06 16.01 -13.00
N HIS A 75 -4.52 14.89 -12.44
CA HIS A 75 -5.94 14.54 -12.52
C HIS A 75 -6.84 15.55 -11.81
N GLN A 76 -6.39 16.12 -10.68
CA GLN A 76 -7.10 17.19 -9.99
C GLN A 76 -7.21 18.44 -10.88
N LYS A 77 -6.14 18.84 -11.58
CA LYS A 77 -6.17 19.99 -12.50
C LYS A 77 -7.17 19.76 -13.63
N ASN A 78 -7.20 18.58 -14.23
CA ASN A 78 -8.12 18.24 -15.31
C ASN A 78 -9.58 18.28 -14.85
N ILE A 79 -9.90 17.66 -13.71
CA ILE A 79 -11.24 17.74 -13.11
C ILE A 79 -11.62 19.20 -12.82
N ARG A 80 -10.70 20.00 -12.26
CA ARG A 80 -10.93 21.42 -12.00
C ARG A 80 -11.16 22.21 -13.29
N ALA A 81 -10.44 21.92 -14.37
CA ALA A 81 -10.65 22.55 -15.67
C ALA A 81 -12.06 22.26 -16.21
N ILE A 82 -12.54 21.02 -16.07
CA ILE A 82 -13.93 20.67 -16.41
C ILE A 82 -14.91 21.50 -15.56
N PHE A 83 -14.72 21.63 -14.25
CA PHE A 83 -15.63 22.43 -13.43
C PHE A 83 -15.57 23.95 -13.70
N ARG A 84 -14.40 24.48 -14.04
CA ARG A 84 -14.20 25.93 -14.27
C ARG A 84 -14.65 26.39 -15.65
N ASN A 85 -14.75 25.49 -16.63
CA ASN A 85 -15.23 25.86 -17.96
C ASN A 85 -16.69 26.33 -17.90
N GLN A 86 -16.89 27.63 -18.15
CA GLN A 86 -18.19 28.31 -18.19
C GLN A 86 -18.84 28.24 -19.58
N ASN A 87 -18.10 27.87 -20.62
CA ASN A 87 -18.58 27.76 -22.00
C ASN A 87 -19.15 26.37 -22.30
N GLN A 88 -19.78 25.74 -21.31
CA GLN A 88 -20.45 24.45 -21.46
C GLN A 88 -21.71 24.44 -20.60
N THR A 89 -22.71 23.68 -21.02
CA THR A 89 -23.91 23.39 -20.25
C THR A 89 -23.61 22.45 -19.08
N ARG A 90 -24.56 22.34 -18.14
CA ARG A 90 -24.46 21.39 -17.04
C ARG A 90 -24.41 19.93 -17.52
N LEU A 91 -25.13 19.60 -18.60
CA LEU A 91 -25.15 18.24 -19.16
C LEU A 91 -23.79 17.88 -19.77
N GLU A 92 -23.24 18.74 -20.62
CA GLU A 92 -21.91 18.53 -21.23
C GLU A 92 -20.80 18.41 -20.17
N ARG A 93 -20.92 19.14 -19.05
CA ARG A 93 -20.00 18.99 -17.92
C ARG A 93 -20.08 17.60 -17.30
N LEU A 94 -21.29 17.08 -17.08
CA LEU A 94 -21.49 15.75 -16.51
C LEU A 94 -20.92 14.67 -17.45
N GLU A 95 -21.22 14.73 -18.73
CA GLU A 95 -20.69 13.79 -19.74
C GLU A 95 -19.17 13.78 -19.77
N LYS A 96 -18.52 14.96 -19.75
CA LYS A 96 -17.05 15.05 -19.67
C LYS A 96 -16.49 14.45 -18.38
N LEU A 97 -17.15 14.66 -17.24
CA LEU A 97 -16.74 14.06 -15.97
C LEU A 97 -16.93 12.53 -15.96
N GLU A 98 -17.99 12.02 -16.58
CA GLU A 98 -18.22 10.59 -16.70
C GLU A 98 -17.18 9.93 -17.61
N LYS A 99 -16.94 10.50 -18.79
CA LYS A 99 -15.87 10.04 -19.67
C LYS A 99 -14.51 10.03 -18.96
N TYR A 100 -14.21 11.10 -18.22
CA TYR A 100 -12.97 11.19 -17.45
C TYR A 100 -12.88 10.15 -16.33
N ARG A 101 -14.01 9.85 -15.67
CA ARG A 101 -14.12 8.80 -14.65
C ARG A 101 -13.89 7.42 -15.25
N ASP A 102 -14.38 7.18 -16.46
CA ASP A 102 -14.25 5.89 -17.14
C ASP A 102 -12.82 5.68 -17.65
N GLU A 103 -12.14 6.74 -18.09
CA GLU A 103 -10.72 6.73 -18.47
C GLU A 103 -9.78 6.60 -17.26
N PHE A 104 -10.11 7.23 -16.13
CA PHE A 104 -9.28 7.29 -14.92
C PHE A 104 -10.06 6.94 -13.63
N PRO A 105 -10.55 5.68 -13.49
CA PRO A 105 -11.47 5.30 -12.43
C PRO A 105 -10.84 5.35 -11.04
N ILE A 106 -9.58 4.94 -10.91
CA ILE A 106 -8.86 4.87 -9.63
C ILE A 106 -8.58 6.30 -9.13
N GLU A 107 -8.00 7.13 -9.97
CA GLU A 107 -7.60 8.50 -9.62
C GLU A 107 -8.83 9.35 -9.31
N THR A 108 -9.91 9.19 -10.09
CA THR A 108 -11.20 9.84 -9.80
C THR A 108 -11.79 9.38 -8.48
N ALA A 109 -11.70 8.09 -8.14
CA ALA A 109 -12.17 7.57 -6.85
C ALA A 109 -11.37 8.13 -5.67
N VAL A 110 -10.03 8.18 -5.79
CA VAL A 110 -9.15 8.74 -4.75
C VAL A 110 -9.43 10.23 -4.55
N ILE A 111 -9.48 11.02 -5.62
CA ILE A 111 -9.80 12.46 -5.55
C ILE A 111 -11.17 12.68 -4.90
N ARG A 112 -12.18 11.91 -5.32
CA ARG A 112 -13.54 11.99 -4.73
C ARG A 112 -13.51 11.71 -3.23
N GLN A 113 -12.77 10.69 -2.80
CA GLN A 113 -12.67 10.34 -1.39
C GLN A 113 -11.95 11.44 -0.59
N MET A 114 -10.87 12.02 -1.12
CA MET A 114 -10.19 13.15 -0.50
C MET A 114 -11.13 14.35 -0.31
N PHE A 115 -11.92 14.69 -1.33
CA PHE A 115 -12.91 15.77 -1.23
C PHE A 115 -13.98 15.49 -0.17
N ARG A 116 -14.53 14.26 -0.10
CA ARG A 116 -15.51 13.90 0.95
C ARG A 116 -14.95 14.08 2.35
N GLN A 117 -13.71 13.63 2.57
CA GLN A 117 -13.06 13.78 3.88
C GLN A 117 -12.83 15.25 4.25
N LEU A 118 -12.41 16.09 3.30
CA LEU A 118 -12.23 17.52 3.54
C LEU A 118 -13.57 18.20 3.91
N LEU A 119 -14.64 17.94 3.15
CA LEU A 119 -15.95 18.50 3.43
C LEU A 119 -16.49 18.06 4.80
N SER A 120 -16.28 16.79 5.18
CA SER A 120 -16.70 16.30 6.50
C SER A 120 -15.99 16.99 7.66
N LYS A 121 -14.79 17.54 7.43
CA LYS A 121 -14.00 18.27 8.45
C LYS A 121 -14.35 19.75 8.55
N THR A 122 -14.85 20.36 7.47
CA THR A 122 -15.23 21.78 7.44
C THR A 122 -16.68 22.05 7.82
N THR A 123 -17.48 21.01 8.03
CA THR A 123 -18.91 21.12 8.39
C THR A 123 -19.17 20.84 9.88
N LYS A 124 -18.19 21.16 10.74
CA LYS A 124 -18.34 21.20 12.20
C LYS A 124 -18.30 22.65 12.67
#